data_AF-A0A954HH81-F1
#
_entry.id   AF-A0A954HH81-F1
#
_cell.length_a   1.000
_cell.length_b   1.000
_cell.length_c   1.000
_cell.angle_alpha   90.00
_cell.angle_beta   90.00
_cell.angle_gamma   90.00
#
_symmetry.space_group_name_H-M   'P 1'
#
loop_
_entity.id
_entity.type
_entity.pdbx_description
1 polymer ?
#
loop_
_entity_poly.entity_id
_entity_poly.type
_entity_poly.pdbx_seq_one_letter_code
_entity_poly.pdbx_strand_id
1 'polypeptide(L)'
;LAVSGQLNLTMYGSGFNFFKTRGGLSGFPPVEEFSPNEMRRMIYAHKVRMESVPVFGAFDCPDAGQSMPKRSQSTTAIQALNLFNSDFVLQQSEALAARVQEETPNDVKAQVQRTFRLTLGRAPSSSELATSTQVVEEYDLATLCRVLFNSNEFLFIP
;
A
#
# COMPACT_ATOMS: atom_id res chain seq x y z
N LEU A 1 -4.73 -0.85 0.29
CA LEU A 1 -6.13 -0.81 -0.17
C LEU A 1 -7.15 -0.83 0.97
N ALA A 2 -7.25 -1.90 1.78
CA ALA A 2 -8.31 -2.01 2.80
C ALA A 2 -8.19 -0.96 3.92
N VAL A 3 -6.98 -0.81 4.49
CA VAL A 3 -6.70 0.16 5.57
C VAL A 3 -6.98 1.59 5.11
N SER A 4 -6.49 1.96 3.94
CA SER A 4 -6.71 3.26 3.30
C SER A 4 -8.13 3.47 2.75
N GLY A 5 -9.06 2.52 2.90
CA GLY A 5 -10.45 2.64 2.44
C GLY A 5 -10.67 2.55 0.92
N GLN A 6 -9.62 2.28 0.14
CA GLN A 6 -9.64 2.24 -1.33
C GLN A 6 -10.05 0.87 -1.92
N LEU A 7 -10.25 -0.14 -1.08
CA LEU A 7 -10.56 -1.49 -1.56
C LEU A 7 -11.98 -1.57 -2.11
N ASN A 8 -12.11 -1.78 -3.41
CA ASN A 8 -13.38 -2.10 -4.05
C ASN A 8 -13.75 -3.58 -3.83
N LEU A 9 -14.87 -3.79 -3.14
CA LEU A 9 -15.39 -5.10 -2.74
C LEU A 9 -16.41 -5.70 -3.72
N THR A 10 -16.70 -5.01 -4.82
CA THR A 10 -17.62 -5.52 -5.86
C THR A 10 -17.17 -6.90 -6.31
N MET A 11 -18.10 -7.85 -6.39
CA MET A 11 -17.81 -9.20 -6.89
C MET A 11 -18.04 -9.26 -8.40
N TYR A 12 -17.33 -10.16 -9.08
CA TYR A 12 -17.46 -10.42 -10.52
C TYR A 12 -17.05 -9.21 -11.40
N GLY A 13 -17.34 -9.28 -12.69
CA GLY A 13 -17.00 -8.23 -13.66
C GLY A 13 -15.55 -8.29 -14.15
N SER A 14 -15.16 -7.27 -14.91
CA SER A 14 -13.83 -7.19 -15.50
C SER A 14 -12.73 -7.06 -14.46
N GLY A 15 -11.59 -7.69 -14.75
CA GLY A 15 -10.35 -7.46 -14.03
C GLY A 15 -9.74 -6.08 -14.33
N PHE A 16 -8.53 -5.88 -13.82
CA PHE A 16 -7.70 -4.70 -14.09
C PHE A 16 -6.32 -5.12 -14.60
N ASN A 17 -5.58 -4.18 -15.19
CA ASN A 17 -4.26 -4.44 -15.77
C ASN A 17 -3.18 -3.60 -15.07
N PHE A 18 -2.05 -4.21 -14.75
CA PHE A 18 -0.86 -3.49 -14.26
C PHE A 18 -0.08 -2.78 -15.36
N PHE A 19 -0.32 -3.17 -16.60
CA PHE A 19 0.43 -2.71 -17.76
C PHE A 19 -0.52 -2.25 -18.84
N LYS A 20 -0.11 -1.22 -19.57
CA LYS A 20 -0.77 -0.80 -20.80
C LYS A 20 -0.51 -1.85 -21.90
N THR A 21 -1.24 -1.74 -22.99
CA THR A 21 -1.11 -2.66 -24.13
C THR A 21 0.33 -2.67 -24.66
N ARG A 22 0.82 -3.83 -25.12
CA ARG A 22 2.20 -4.01 -25.59
C ARG A 22 2.54 -3.00 -26.69
N GLY A 23 3.46 -2.09 -26.40
CA GLY A 23 3.89 -1.05 -27.33
C GLY A 23 5.08 -1.48 -28.18
N GLY A 24 4.89 -2.37 -29.16
CA GLY A 24 5.97 -2.77 -30.08
C GLY A 24 7.26 -3.21 -29.37
N LEU A 25 8.35 -2.45 -29.55
CA LEU A 25 9.67 -2.69 -28.92
C LEU A 25 9.78 -2.21 -27.47
N SER A 26 8.87 -1.38 -26.98
CA SER A 26 8.90 -0.77 -25.63
C SER A 26 8.38 -1.68 -24.51
N GLY A 27 7.98 -2.91 -24.83
CA GLY A 27 7.50 -3.88 -23.85
C GLY A 27 6.12 -3.50 -23.29
N PHE A 28 5.95 -3.70 -21.98
CA PHE A 28 4.71 -3.48 -21.23
C PHE A 28 4.90 -2.30 -20.27
N PRO A 29 4.56 -1.05 -20.68
CA PRO A 29 4.69 0.08 -19.79
C PRO A 29 3.70 -0.03 -18.62
N PRO A 30 4.12 0.27 -17.37
CA PRO A 30 3.25 0.16 -16.22
C PRO A 30 2.12 1.19 -16.26
N VAL A 31 1.01 0.84 -15.61
CA VAL A 31 -0.07 1.76 -15.26
C VAL A 31 0.30 2.39 -13.91
N GLU A 32 0.36 3.72 -13.86
CA GLU A 32 0.75 4.49 -12.66
C GLU A 32 -0.46 4.94 -11.84
N GLU A 33 -1.62 5.05 -12.50
CA GLU A 33 -2.88 5.50 -11.88
C GLU A 33 -3.98 4.46 -12.10
N PHE A 34 -4.65 4.09 -11.01
CA PHE A 34 -5.75 3.14 -11.03
C PHE A 34 -7.05 3.86 -10.68
N SER A 35 -8.10 3.59 -11.45
CA SER A 35 -9.44 4.07 -11.10
C SER A 35 -9.98 3.34 -9.86
N PRO A 36 -11.00 3.90 -9.17
CA PRO A 36 -11.67 3.21 -8.05
C PRO A 36 -12.24 1.83 -8.40
N ASN A 37 -12.54 1.58 -9.68
CA ASN A 37 -12.98 0.27 -10.17
C ASN A 37 -11.82 -0.73 -10.32
N GLU A 38 -10.58 -0.27 -10.39
CA GLU A 38 -9.39 -1.11 -10.55
C GLU A 38 -8.69 -1.38 -9.21
N MET A 39 -9.00 -0.62 -8.15
CA MET A 39 -8.50 -0.83 -6.79
C MET A 39 -9.12 -2.08 -6.12
N ARG A 40 -8.87 -3.25 -6.70
CA ARG A 40 -9.48 -4.53 -6.34
C ARG A 40 -8.43 -5.53 -5.85
N ARG A 41 -8.91 -6.69 -5.35
CA ARG A 41 -8.04 -7.79 -4.94
C ARG A 41 -7.23 -8.34 -6.12
N MET A 42 -6.00 -8.78 -5.87
CA MET A 42 -5.08 -9.33 -6.88
C MET A 42 -5.65 -10.50 -7.71
N ILE A 43 -6.67 -11.21 -7.22
CA ILE A 43 -7.35 -12.27 -7.99
C ILE A 43 -8.02 -11.75 -9.27
N TYR A 44 -8.33 -10.45 -9.33
CA TYR A 44 -8.88 -9.78 -10.51
C TYR A 44 -7.80 -9.19 -11.41
N ALA A 45 -6.52 -9.27 -11.05
CA ALA A 45 -5.45 -8.68 -11.82
C ALA A 45 -5.09 -9.56 -13.03
N HIS A 46 -4.99 -8.96 -14.21
CA HIS A 46 -4.38 -9.60 -15.35
C HIS A 46 -2.85 -9.60 -15.18
N LYS A 47 -2.25 -10.79 -15.24
CA LYS A 47 -0.82 -10.99 -15.07
C LYS A 47 -0.16 -11.33 -16.41
N VAL A 48 0.73 -10.45 -16.86
CA VAL A 48 1.58 -10.68 -18.02
C VAL A 48 2.75 -11.56 -17.59
N ARG A 49 3.04 -12.63 -18.35
CA ARG A 49 4.15 -13.53 -18.07
C ARG A 49 5.48 -12.85 -18.36
N MET A 50 6.50 -13.15 -17.56
CA MET A 50 7.86 -12.57 -17.65
C MET A 50 7.92 -11.06 -17.38
N GLU A 51 6.82 -10.46 -16.87
CA GLU A 51 6.75 -9.05 -16.50
C GLU A 51 6.50 -8.90 -14.99
N SER A 52 7.38 -8.13 -14.36
CA SER A 52 7.34 -7.85 -12.92
C SER A 52 6.64 -6.52 -12.67
N VAL A 53 5.61 -6.54 -11.82
CA VAL A 53 4.94 -5.32 -11.39
C VAL A 53 5.88 -4.56 -10.45
N PRO A 54 6.16 -3.26 -10.64
CA PRO A 54 7.20 -2.54 -9.89
C PRO A 54 7.11 -2.66 -8.36
N VAL A 55 5.90 -2.56 -7.79
CA VAL A 55 5.69 -2.70 -6.35
C VAL A 55 5.87 -4.16 -5.91
N PHE A 56 5.17 -5.10 -6.55
CA PHE A 56 5.14 -6.50 -6.09
C PHE A 56 6.39 -7.30 -6.44
N GLY A 57 7.08 -6.93 -7.53
CA GLY A 57 8.31 -7.59 -7.96
C GLY A 57 9.41 -7.50 -6.90
N ALA A 58 9.48 -6.39 -6.16
CA ALA A 58 10.38 -6.26 -5.01
C ALA A 58 10.04 -7.25 -3.88
N PHE A 59 8.78 -7.69 -3.76
CA PHE A 59 8.29 -8.61 -2.72
C PHE A 59 8.27 -10.07 -3.16
N ASP A 60 9.23 -10.46 -4.00
CA ASP A 60 9.39 -11.81 -4.52
C ASP A 60 8.11 -12.35 -5.20
N CYS A 61 7.33 -11.47 -5.83
CA CYS A 61 6.12 -11.87 -6.55
C CYS A 61 6.50 -12.68 -7.80
N PRO A 62 5.93 -13.88 -8.00
CA PRO A 62 6.18 -14.70 -9.20
C PRO A 62 5.87 -13.94 -10.50
N ASP A 63 6.69 -14.16 -11.52
CA ASP A 63 6.51 -13.63 -12.88
C ASP A 63 5.39 -14.33 -13.67
N ALA A 64 4.76 -15.35 -13.07
CA ALA A 64 3.75 -16.24 -13.66
C ALA A 64 4.23 -17.00 -14.91
N GLY A 65 5.54 -17.07 -15.15
CA GLY A 65 6.16 -17.90 -16.16
C GLY A 65 6.36 -19.35 -15.70
N GLN A 66 6.46 -19.57 -14.39
CA GLN A 66 6.67 -20.87 -13.76
C GLN A 66 5.69 -21.11 -12.60
N SER A 67 5.36 -22.37 -12.35
CA SER A 67 4.55 -22.78 -11.20
C SER A 67 5.33 -22.57 -9.91
N MET A 68 4.77 -21.79 -8.97
CA MET A 68 5.39 -21.53 -7.68
C MET A 68 4.45 -21.96 -6.54
N PRO A 69 4.58 -23.19 -6.03
CA PRO A 69 3.65 -23.74 -5.03
C PRO A 69 3.78 -23.06 -3.66
N LYS A 70 4.93 -22.45 -3.37
CA LYS A 70 5.20 -21.69 -2.14
C LYS A 70 5.87 -20.37 -2.50
N ARG A 71 5.32 -19.26 -1.98
CA ARG A 71 5.91 -17.93 -2.12
C ARG A 71 7.23 -17.88 -1.34
N SER A 72 8.32 -17.50 -1.99
CA SER A 72 9.58 -17.13 -1.32
C SER A 72 9.37 -15.88 -0.47
N GLN A 73 10.04 -15.81 0.68
CA GLN A 73 10.02 -14.64 1.53
C GLN A 73 11.45 -14.24 1.81
N SER A 74 11.82 -13.06 1.34
CA SER A 74 13.08 -12.41 1.67
C SER A 74 12.78 -11.15 2.49
N THR A 75 13.75 -10.72 3.28
CA THR A 75 13.75 -9.39 3.92
C THR A 75 14.97 -8.66 3.40
N THR A 76 14.76 -7.77 2.42
CA THR A 76 15.85 -7.03 1.76
C THR A 76 15.70 -5.53 1.96
N ALA A 77 16.83 -4.81 1.94
CA ALA A 77 16.80 -3.34 1.98
C ALA A 77 16.01 -2.73 0.82
N ILE A 78 15.98 -3.39 -0.34
CA ILE A 78 15.23 -2.95 -1.52
C ILE A 78 13.71 -2.97 -1.25
N GLN A 79 13.21 -3.97 -0.52
CA GLN A 79 11.80 -4.05 -0.14
C GLN A 79 11.40 -2.91 0.79
N ALA A 80 12.22 -2.61 1.80
CA ALA A 80 11.99 -1.49 2.70
C ALA A 80 12.01 -0.16 1.93
N LEU A 81 12.98 0.02 1.02
CA LEU A 81 13.09 1.21 0.20
C LEU A 81 11.94 1.37 -0.80
N ASN A 82 11.43 0.27 -1.36
CA ASN A 82 10.26 0.25 -2.24
C ASN A 82 8.99 0.64 -1.48
N LEU A 83 8.76 0.09 -0.29
CA LEU A 83 7.66 0.53 0.57
C LEU A 83 7.78 1.99 0.97
N PHE A 84 9.01 2.47 1.14
CA PHE A 84 9.21 3.87 1.49
C PHE A 84 8.93 4.77 0.28
N ASN A 85 9.37 4.45 -0.94
CA ASN A 85 9.39 5.40 -2.05
C ASN A 85 8.47 5.09 -3.23
N SER A 86 7.75 3.96 -3.23
CA SER A 86 6.87 3.65 -4.36
C SER A 86 5.67 4.60 -4.41
N ASP A 87 5.33 5.04 -5.62
CA ASP A 87 4.19 5.93 -5.86
C ASP A 87 2.89 5.34 -5.30
N PHE A 88 2.72 4.02 -5.42
CA PHE A 88 1.58 3.32 -4.83
C PHE A 88 1.50 3.53 -3.32
N VAL A 89 2.58 3.33 -2.55
CA VAL A 89 2.52 3.50 -1.09
C VAL A 89 2.29 4.96 -0.71
N LEU A 90 2.86 5.91 -1.47
CA LEU A 90 2.60 7.34 -1.29
C LEU A 90 1.10 7.65 -1.46
N GLN A 91 0.51 7.24 -2.60
CA GLN A 91 -0.93 7.41 -2.87
C GLN A 91 -1.80 6.75 -1.79
N GLN A 92 -1.44 5.54 -1.34
CA GLN A 92 -2.18 4.88 -0.25
C GLN A 92 -2.04 5.60 1.09
N SER A 93 -0.92 6.26 1.35
CA SER A 93 -0.66 7.02 2.58
C SER A 93 -1.50 8.29 2.61
N GLU A 94 -1.56 9.00 1.47
CA GLU A 94 -2.44 10.16 1.29
C GLU A 94 -3.92 9.77 1.43
N ALA A 95 -4.34 8.67 0.79
CA ALA A 95 -5.71 8.19 0.90
C ALA A 95 -6.09 7.80 2.34
N LEU A 96 -5.17 7.19 3.09
CA LEU A 96 -5.40 6.89 4.51
C LEU A 96 -5.48 8.17 5.34
N ALA A 97 -4.61 9.15 5.10
CA ALA A 97 -4.63 10.42 5.80
C ALA A 97 -5.96 11.16 5.57
N ALA A 98 -6.42 11.25 4.31
CA ALA A 98 -7.71 11.85 3.98
C ALA A 98 -8.87 11.16 4.70
N ARG A 99 -8.90 9.82 4.68
CA ARG A 99 -9.89 9.02 5.41
C ARG A 99 -9.90 9.33 6.91
N VAL A 100 -8.73 9.41 7.54
CA VAL A 100 -8.62 9.67 8.99
C VAL A 100 -9.03 11.10 9.33
N GLN A 101 -8.72 12.07 8.48
CA GLN A 101 -9.16 13.46 8.65
C GLN A 101 -10.70 13.57 8.59
N GLU A 102 -11.34 12.83 7.69
CA GLU A 102 -12.81 12.77 7.61
C GLU A 102 -13.44 12.08 8.83
N GLU A 103 -12.86 10.97 9.29
CA GLU A 103 -13.38 10.22 10.43
C GLU A 103 -13.14 10.93 11.78
N THR A 104 -12.09 11.77 11.88
CA THR A 104 -11.69 12.49 13.09
C THR A 104 -11.24 13.93 12.76
N PRO A 105 -12.19 14.84 12.49
CA PRO A 105 -11.86 16.20 12.08
C PRO A 105 -11.31 17.02 13.26
N ASN A 106 -10.27 17.83 12.99
CA ASN A 106 -9.71 18.84 13.89
C ASN A 106 -9.13 18.33 15.23
N ASP A 107 -8.80 17.05 15.38
CA ASP A 107 -8.13 16.51 16.56
C ASP A 107 -6.96 15.61 16.16
N VAL A 108 -5.74 16.16 16.22
CA VAL A 108 -4.51 15.45 15.85
C VAL A 108 -4.30 14.20 16.70
N LYS A 109 -4.60 14.24 18.00
CA LYS A 109 -4.41 13.08 18.89
C LYS A 109 -5.40 11.96 18.53
N ALA A 110 -6.65 12.32 18.27
CA ALA A 110 -7.65 11.36 17.81
C ALA A 110 -7.28 10.77 16.44
N GLN A 111 -6.76 11.60 15.52
CA GLN A 111 -6.27 11.16 14.21
C GLN A 111 -5.12 10.15 14.35
N VAL A 112 -4.10 10.45 15.16
CA VAL A 112 -2.99 9.51 15.45
C VAL A 112 -3.52 8.20 16.01
N GLN A 113 -4.39 8.25 17.02
CA GLN A 113 -4.98 7.04 17.60
C GLN A 113 -5.77 6.23 16.58
N ARG A 114 -6.49 6.91 15.68
CA ARG A 114 -7.27 6.26 14.62
C ARG A 114 -6.37 5.60 13.59
N THR A 115 -5.30 6.28 13.16
CA THR A 115 -4.33 5.71 12.23
C THR A 115 -3.72 4.42 12.78
N PHE A 116 -3.26 4.41 14.04
CA PHE A 116 -2.71 3.22 14.69
C PHE A 116 -3.71 2.06 14.76
N ARG A 117 -4.99 2.34 15.06
CA ARG A 117 -6.03 1.30 15.07
C ARG A 117 -6.29 0.71 13.69
N LEU A 118 -6.25 1.54 12.64
CA LEU A 118 -6.48 1.09 11.27
C LEU A 118 -5.28 0.31 10.71
N THR A 119 -4.05 0.72 11.04
CA THR A 119 -2.83 0.09 10.53
C THR A 119 -2.38 -1.09 11.37
N LEU A 120 -2.19 -0.90 12.68
CA LEU A 120 -1.60 -1.88 13.59
C LEU A 120 -2.65 -2.65 14.42
N GLY A 121 -3.94 -2.29 14.32
CA GLY A 121 -5.01 -2.97 15.04
C GLY A 121 -5.04 -2.70 16.56
N ARG A 122 -4.21 -1.78 17.06
CA ARG A 122 -4.11 -1.41 18.48
C ARG A 122 -4.09 0.10 18.70
N ALA A 123 -4.22 0.52 19.95
CA ALA A 123 -3.96 1.91 20.33
C ALA A 123 -2.43 2.17 20.42
N PRO A 124 -1.97 3.40 20.16
CA PRO A 124 -0.59 3.79 20.40
C PRO A 124 -0.32 3.79 21.92
N SER A 125 0.91 3.44 22.30
CA SER A 125 1.44 3.72 23.64
C SER A 125 1.60 5.23 23.87
N SER A 126 1.86 5.65 25.11
CA SER A 126 2.03 7.06 25.45
C SER A 126 3.21 7.72 24.72
N SER A 127 4.33 6.99 24.56
CA SER A 127 5.50 7.47 23.80
C SER A 127 5.22 7.53 22.31
N GLU A 128 4.60 6.50 21.72
CA GLU A 128 4.22 6.49 20.30
C GLU A 128 3.24 7.62 19.98
N LEU A 129 2.26 7.87 20.86
CA LEU A 129 1.30 8.95 20.69
C LEU A 129 2.00 10.31 20.69
N ALA A 130 2.92 10.55 21.63
CA ALA A 130 3.67 11.80 21.73
C ALA A 130 4.52 12.03 20.47
N THR A 131 5.35 11.06 20.07
CA THR A 131 6.22 11.17 18.89
C THR A 131 5.40 11.31 17.60
N SER A 132 4.33 10.53 17.44
CA SER A 132 3.51 10.58 16.23
C SER A 132 2.74 11.90 16.11
N THR A 133 2.29 12.47 17.24
CA THR A 133 1.65 13.80 17.23
C THR A 133 2.64 14.86 16.73
N GLN A 134 3.88 14.83 17.21
CA GLN A 134 4.93 15.74 16.75
C GLN A 134 5.20 15.59 15.24
N VAL A 135 5.28 14.37 14.73
CA VAL A 135 5.48 14.11 13.30
C VAL A 135 4.32 14.67 12.46
N VAL A 136 3.07 14.51 12.92
CA VAL A 136 1.89 15.03 12.21
C VAL A 136 1.86 16.56 12.21
N GLU A 137 2.29 17.19 13.29
CA GLU A 137 2.38 18.65 13.38
C GLU A 137 3.52 19.23 12.53
N GLU A 138 4.64 18.52 12.40
CA GLU A 138 5.83 18.99 11.65
C GLU A 138 5.74 18.71 10.15
N TYR A 139 5.26 17.53 9.76
CA TYR A 139 5.29 17.08 8.36
C TYR A 139 3.89 16.93 7.77
N ASP A 140 3.04 16.10 8.39
CA ASP A 140 1.61 15.89 8.12
C ASP A 140 1.16 14.46 8.54
N LEU A 141 -0.13 14.18 8.36
CA LEU A 141 -0.71 12.86 8.61
C LEU A 141 -0.32 11.82 7.55
N ALA A 142 -0.06 12.22 6.31
CA ALA A 142 0.35 11.31 5.24
C ALA A 142 1.73 10.70 5.53
N THR A 143 2.64 11.50 6.09
CA THR A 143 3.96 11.09 6.54
C THR A 143 3.87 10.04 7.65
N LEU A 144 2.99 10.24 8.63
CA LEU A 144 2.73 9.21 9.65
C LEU A 144 2.20 7.91 9.03
N CYS A 145 1.25 8.00 8.10
CA CYS A 145 0.71 6.83 7.40
C CYS A 145 1.80 6.05 6.65
N ARG A 146 2.70 6.77 5.96
CA ARG A 146 3.85 6.20 5.24
C ARG A 146 4.82 5.48 6.19
N VAL A 147 5.15 6.09 7.33
CA VAL A 147 6.00 5.47 8.36
C VAL A 147 5.37 4.18 8.88
N LEU A 148 4.06 4.21 9.20
CA LEU A 148 3.36 3.03 9.70
C LEU A 148 3.28 1.91 8.66
N PHE A 149 3.07 2.23 7.38
CA PHE A 149 3.12 1.22 6.30
C PHE A 149 4.50 0.58 6.12
N ASN A 150 5.57 1.31 6.46
CA ASN A 150 6.94 0.78 6.41
C ASN A 150 7.34 0.05 7.72
N SER A 151 6.51 0.07 8.75
CA SER A 151 6.84 -0.55 10.04
C SER A 151 6.79 -2.08 9.99
N ASN A 152 7.67 -2.74 10.74
CA ASN A 152 7.68 -4.19 10.83
C ASN A 152 6.35 -4.75 11.34
N GLU A 153 5.72 -4.09 12.32
CA GLU A 153 4.44 -4.52 12.89
C GLU A 153 3.31 -4.49 11.85
N PHE A 154 3.36 -3.58 10.88
CA PHE A 154 2.41 -3.57 9.77
C PHE A 154 2.70 -4.65 8.73
N LEU A 155 3.98 -4.88 8.41
CA LEU A 155 4.40 -5.78 7.34
C LEU A 155 4.34 -7.25 7.75
N PHE A 156 4.60 -7.53 9.01
CA PHE A 156 4.62 -8.86 9.57
C PHE A 156 3.48 -8.98 10.58
N ILE A 157 2.51 -9.85 10.29
CA ILE A 157 1.55 -10.28 11.32
C ILE A 157 2.39 -11.03 12.37
N PRO A 158 2.40 -10.60 13.64
CA PRO A 158 3.12 -11.30 14.70
C PRO A 158 2.57 -12.73 14.91
#